data_AF-A0A7J6XFE9-F1
#
_entry.id   AF-A0A7J6XFE9-F1
#
_cell.length_a   1.000
_cell.length_b   1.000
_cell.length_c   1.000
_cell.angle_alpha   90.00
_cell.angle_beta   90.00
_cell.angle_gamma   90.00
#
_symmetry.space_group_name_H-M   'P 1'
#
loop_
_entity.id
_entity.type
_entity.pdbx_description
1 polymer ?
#
loop_
_entity_poly.entity_id
_entity_poly.type
_entity_poly.pdbx_seq_one_letter_code
_entity_poly.pdbx_strand_id
1 'polypeptide(L)'
;MPQVKIIAKNFMDMVASLPEFKLDQLYDNTFICEAVLRSLPALAKKYVLQLLFIDTPIPAKSIEEWLLANGVFKHRVAIDRLVQLRVFLEISDR
;
A
#
# COMPACT_ATOMS: atom_id res chain seq x y z
N MET A 1 3.21 39.20 -3.93
CA MET A 1 3.84 37.86 -4.03
C MET A 1 2.89 36.86 -3.38
N PRO A 2 2.45 35.79 -4.08
CA PRO A 2 1.54 34.81 -3.48
C PRO A 2 2.26 34.03 -2.37
N GLN A 3 1.60 33.83 -1.24
CA GLN A 3 2.14 33.05 -0.13
C GLN A 3 2.14 31.55 -0.49
N VAL A 4 3.30 31.02 -0.85
CA VAL A 4 3.46 29.57 -1.09
C VAL A 4 3.72 28.89 0.26
N LYS A 5 2.75 28.10 0.72
CA LYS A 5 2.86 27.33 1.96
C LYS A 5 3.57 26.00 1.65
N ILE A 6 4.86 25.91 1.95
CA ILE A 6 5.63 24.67 1.80
C ILE A 6 5.25 23.72 2.94
N ILE A 7 4.46 22.70 2.62
CA ILE A 7 4.12 21.63 3.55
C ILE A 7 5.11 20.50 3.30
N ALA A 8 5.95 20.18 4.29
CA ALA A 8 6.77 18.98 4.26
C ALA A 8 5.84 17.76 4.29
N LYS A 9 5.53 17.19 3.12
CA LYS A 9 4.81 15.92 3.02
C LYS A 9 5.82 14.79 3.05
N ASN A 10 5.57 13.77 3.87
CA ASN A 10 6.29 12.51 3.79
C ASN A 10 6.11 11.95 2.36
N PHE A 11 7.17 11.38 1.76
CA PHE A 11 7.14 10.79 0.41
C PHE A 11 5.91 9.88 0.23
N MET A 12 5.66 9.02 1.21
CA MET A 12 4.57 8.07 1.14
C MET A 12 3.20 8.78 1.09
N ASP A 13 3.03 9.87 1.83
CA ASP A 13 1.77 10.64 1.85
C ASP A 13 1.60 11.51 0.61
N MET A 14 2.70 11.95 0.00
CA MET A 14 2.68 12.56 -1.31
C MET A 14 2.14 11.57 -2.35
N VAL A 15 2.72 10.36 -2.41
CA VAL A 15 2.30 9.30 -3.34
C VAL A 15 0.83 8.95 -3.12
N ALA A 16 0.42 8.67 -1.87
CA ALA A 16 -0.98 8.35 -1.54
C ALA A 16 -1.98 9.49 -1.84
N SER A 17 -1.52 10.73 -2.00
CA SER A 17 -2.39 11.86 -2.35
C SER A 17 -2.60 12.07 -3.86
N LEU A 18 -1.93 11.27 -4.70
CA LEU A 18 -2.06 11.37 -6.15
C LEU A 18 -3.37 10.72 -6.63
N PRO A 19 -3.97 11.25 -7.72
CA PRO A 19 -5.08 10.59 -8.39
C PRO A 19 -4.70 9.18 -8.87
N GLU A 20 -5.69 8.27 -8.93
CA GLU A 20 -5.49 6.86 -9.27
C GLU A 20 -4.72 6.67 -10.58
N PHE A 21 -5.13 7.35 -11.65
CA PHE A 21 -4.45 7.25 -12.95
C PHE A 21 -2.98 7.66 -12.92
N LYS A 22 -2.60 8.58 -12.03
CA LYS A 22 -1.20 9.01 -11.86
C LYS A 22 -0.40 8.01 -11.06
N LEU A 23 -1.04 7.35 -10.08
CA LEU A 23 -0.40 6.27 -9.33
C LEU A 23 -0.09 5.09 -10.23
N ASP A 24 -1.04 4.70 -11.10
CA ASP A 24 -0.85 3.60 -12.04
C ASP A 24 0.33 3.89 -12.99
N GLN A 25 0.38 5.10 -13.58
CA GLN A 25 1.53 5.55 -14.39
C GLN A 25 2.85 5.61 -13.61
N LEU A 26 2.80 5.93 -12.32
CA LEU A 26 3.98 6.01 -11.48
C LEU A 26 4.57 4.62 -11.22
N TYR A 27 3.72 3.60 -11.12
CA TYR A 27 4.12 2.21 -10.93
C TYR A 27 4.63 1.51 -12.19
N ASP A 28 4.50 2.12 -13.37
CA ASP A 28 5.21 1.67 -14.58
C ASP A 28 6.74 1.80 -14.44
N ASN A 29 7.22 2.60 -13.48
CA ASN A 29 8.63 2.78 -13.22
C ASN A 29 9.14 1.86 -12.10
N THR A 30 10.01 0.91 -12.45
CA THR A 30 10.63 -0.05 -11.52
C THR A 30 11.25 0.61 -10.29
N PHE A 31 11.96 1.74 -10.45
CA PHE A 31 12.61 2.41 -9.32
C PHE A 31 11.60 2.94 -8.30
N ILE A 32 10.43 3.39 -8.77
CA ILE A 32 9.37 3.85 -7.86
C ILE A 32 8.74 2.67 -7.13
N CYS A 33 8.47 1.57 -7.82
CA CYS A 33 8.00 0.33 -7.20
C CYS A 33 8.94 -0.13 -6.09
N GLU A 34 10.25 -0.13 -6.34
CA GLU A 34 11.23 -0.46 -5.33
C GLU A 34 11.26 0.55 -4.17
N ALA A 35 11.17 1.85 -4.46
CA ALA A 35 11.15 2.89 -3.43
C ALA A 35 9.93 2.77 -2.51
N VAL A 36 8.75 2.50 -3.09
CA VAL A 36 7.52 2.24 -2.33
C VAL A 36 7.68 0.97 -1.50
N LEU A 37 8.13 -0.14 -2.10
CA LEU A 37 8.36 -1.40 -1.37
C LEU A 37 9.35 -1.23 -0.21
N ARG A 38 10.42 -0.46 -0.38
CA ARG A 38 11.39 -0.14 0.70
C ARG A 38 10.75 0.67 1.82
N SER A 39 9.80 1.55 1.50
CA SER A 39 9.14 2.46 2.45
C SER A 39 7.94 1.86 3.18
N LEU A 40 7.43 0.70 2.73
CA LEU A 40 6.31 0.02 3.38
C LEU A 40 6.64 -0.47 4.81
N PRO A 41 5.65 -0.57 5.71
CA PRO A 41 5.79 -1.28 6.97
C PRO A 41 6.24 -2.73 6.75
N ALA A 42 6.99 -3.30 7.71
CA ALA A 42 7.53 -4.66 7.57
C ALA A 42 6.46 -5.73 7.25
N LEU A 43 5.29 -5.64 7.87
CA LEU A 43 4.19 -6.59 7.62
C LEU A 43 3.57 -6.41 6.23
N ALA A 44 3.47 -5.17 5.73
CA ALA A 44 3.00 -4.91 4.38
C ALA A 44 3.94 -5.50 3.32
N LYS A 45 5.26 -5.39 3.50
CA LYS A 45 6.25 -6.03 2.61
C LYS A 45 6.07 -7.54 2.55
N LYS A 46 5.85 -8.18 3.71
CA LYS A 46 5.57 -9.61 3.80
C LYS A 46 4.37 -9.99 2.94
N TYR A 47 3.26 -9.25 3.06
CA TYR A 47 2.05 -9.53 2.28
C TYR A 47 2.28 -9.38 0.77
N VAL A 48 2.91 -8.30 0.34
CA VAL A 48 3.24 -8.08 -1.09
C VAL A 48 4.05 -9.26 -1.63
N LEU A 49 5.08 -9.72 -0.92
CA LEU A 49 5.91 -10.84 -1.36
C LEU A 49 5.17 -12.18 -1.35
N GLN A 50 4.32 -12.45 -0.35
CA GLN A 50 3.54 -13.68 -0.28
C GLN A 50 2.47 -13.77 -1.38
N LEU A 51 1.95 -12.62 -1.83
CA LEU A 51 0.91 -12.55 -2.86
C LEU A 51 1.45 -12.29 -4.27
N LEU A 52 2.76 -12.05 -4.44
CA LEU A 52 3.35 -11.58 -5.70
C LEU A 52 3.07 -12.49 -6.91
N PHE A 53 2.91 -13.79 -6.66
CA PHE A 53 2.65 -14.81 -7.69
C PHE A 53 1.23 -15.39 -7.61
N ILE A 54 0.33 -14.73 -6.88
CA ILE A 54 -1.07 -15.13 -6.79
C ILE A 54 -1.89 -14.22 -7.69
N ASP A 55 -2.35 -14.78 -8.81
CA ASP A 55 -3.08 -14.03 -9.83
C ASP A 55 -4.59 -13.90 -9.54
N THR A 56 -5.08 -14.56 -8.48
CA THR A 56 -6.49 -14.52 -8.09
C THR A 56 -6.72 -13.72 -6.81
N PRO A 57 -7.87 -13.04 -6.66
CA PRO A 57 -8.23 -12.40 -5.41
C PRO A 57 -8.22 -13.37 -4.24
N ILE A 58 -7.77 -12.90 -3.07
CA ILE A 58 -7.78 -13.68 -1.83
C ILE A 58 -8.77 -13.08 -0.84
N PRO A 59 -9.55 -13.90 -0.12
CA PRO A 59 -10.38 -13.41 0.97
C PRO A 59 -9.56 -12.71 2.06
N ALA A 60 -10.00 -11.53 2.52
CA ALA A 60 -9.32 -10.78 3.57
C ALA A 60 -9.09 -11.61 4.85
N LYS A 61 -10.07 -12.46 5.21
CA LYS A 61 -9.99 -13.38 6.34
C LYS A 61 -8.79 -14.34 6.27
N SER A 62 -8.43 -14.80 5.08
CA SER A 62 -7.27 -15.68 4.90
C SER A 62 -5.95 -14.97 5.21
N ILE A 63 -5.87 -13.66 4.98
CA ILE A 63 -4.69 -12.86 5.34
C ILE A 63 -4.64 -12.62 6.85
N GLU A 64 -5.79 -12.42 7.49
CA GLU A 64 -5.90 -12.27 8.95
C GLU A 64 -5.47 -13.53 9.70
N GLU A 65 -5.75 -14.71 9.15
CA GLU A 65 -5.33 -16.01 9.72
C GLU A 65 -3.80 -16.18 9.78
N TRP A 66 -3.03 -15.38 9.05
CA TRP A 66 -1.57 -15.38 9.13
C TRP A 66 -1.01 -14.64 10.35
N LEU A 67 -1.88 -14.03 11.15
CA LEU A 67 -1.50 -13.24 12.31
C LEU A 67 -1.41 -14.08 13.58
N LEU A 68 -0.44 -13.73 14.41
CA LEU A 68 -0.43 -14.14 15.82
C LEU A 68 -1.36 -13.21 16.62
N ALA A 69 -1.77 -13.65 17.81
CA ALA A 69 -2.80 -12.99 18.63
C ALA A 69 -2.57 -11.49 18.92
N ASN A 70 -1.33 -10.99 18.83
CA ASN A 70 -0.97 -9.58 19.06
C ASN A 70 -0.73 -8.78 17.75
N GLY A 71 -0.98 -9.37 16.59
CA GLY A 71 -0.64 -8.80 15.27
C GLY A 71 -1.68 -7.83 14.69
N VAL A 72 -2.88 -7.77 15.26
CA VAL A 72 -4.05 -7.10 14.65
C VAL A 72 -3.82 -5.62 14.36
N PHE A 73 -3.21 -4.88 15.29
CA PHE A 73 -2.94 -3.45 15.08
C PHE A 73 -1.96 -3.23 13.92
N LYS A 74 -0.88 -4.02 13.87
CA LYS A 74 0.12 -3.95 12.80
C LYS A 74 -0.49 -4.36 11.45
N HIS A 75 -1.39 -5.33 11.45
CA HIS A 75 -2.14 -5.75 10.28
C HIS A 75 -2.97 -4.61 9.71
N ARG A 76 -3.78 -3.97 10.55
CA ARG A 76 -4.62 -2.84 10.13
C ARG A 76 -3.79 -1.71 9.50
N VAL A 77 -2.71 -1.31 10.16
CA VAL A 77 -1.79 -0.28 9.62
C VAL A 77 -1.17 -0.70 8.29
N ALA A 78 -0.84 -1.99 8.14
CA ALA A 78 -0.27 -2.52 6.90
C ALA A 78 -1.29 -2.52 5.74
N ILE A 79 -2.51 -3.02 5.99
CA ILE A 79 -3.59 -3.06 5.00
C ILE A 79 -4.00 -1.65 4.60
N ASP A 80 -4.27 -0.76 5.56
CA ASP A 80 -4.63 0.63 5.29
C ASP A 80 -3.58 1.30 4.38
N ARG A 81 -2.29 1.04 4.63
CA ARG A 81 -1.22 1.61 3.80
C ARG A 81 -1.19 1.02 2.39
N LEU A 82 -1.39 -0.29 2.25
CA LEU A 82 -1.39 -0.96 0.95
C LEU A 82 -2.57 -0.50 0.09
N VAL A 83 -3.75 -0.29 0.69
CA VAL A 83 -4.95 0.22 0.01
C VAL A 83 -4.78 1.69 -0.37
N GLN A 84 -4.29 2.55 0.54
CA GLN A 84 -4.02 3.97 0.25
C GLN A 84 -3.05 4.18 -0.92
N LEU A 85 -2.10 3.27 -1.08
CA LEU A 85 -1.12 3.30 -2.16
C LEU A 85 -1.58 2.55 -3.41
N ARG A 86 -2.80 1.99 -3.39
CA ARG A 86 -3.35 1.13 -4.46
C ARG A 86 -2.45 -0.04 -4.84
N VAL A 87 -1.63 -0.50 -3.90
CA VAL A 87 -0.88 -1.76 -4.06
C VAL A 87 -1.85 -2.92 -3.91
N PHE A 88 -2.79 -2.81 -2.98
CA PHE A 88 -3.96 -3.70 -2.88
C PHE A 88 -5.22 -2.96 -3.32
N LEU A 89 -6.13 -3.71 -3.92
CA LEU A 89 -7.47 -3.26 -4.26
C LEU A 89 -8.46 -4.15 -3.53
N GLU A 90 -9.40 -3.53 -2.83
CA GLU A 90 -10.51 -4.27 -2.21
C GLU A 90 -11.55 -4.58 -3.28
N ILE A 91 -11.90 -5.86 -3.40
CA ILE A 91 -12.96 -6.31 -4.29
C ILE A 91 -14.15 -6.65 -3.41
N SER A 92 -15.21 -5.86 -3.50
CA SER A 92 -16.51 -6.25 -2.94
C SER A 92 -17.23 -7.09 -3.99
N ASP A 93 -17.64 -8.30 -3.60
CA ASP A 93 -18.67 -9.01 -4.36
C ASP A 93 -19.96 -8.17 -4.28
N ARG A 94 -20.66 -8.01 -5.41
CA ARG A 94 -21.86 -7.16 -5.53
C ARG A 94 -23.11 -8.01 -5.46
#